data_AF-A0A100WY18-F1
#
_entry.id   AF-A0A100WY18-F1
#
_cell.length_a   1.000
_cell.length_b   1.000
_cell.length_c   1.000
_cell.angle_alpha   90.00
_cell.angle_beta   90.00
_cell.angle_gamma   90.00
#
_symmetry.space_group_name_H-M   'P 1'
#
loop_
_entity.id
_entity.type
_entity.pdbx_description
1 polymer ?
#
loop_
_entity_poly.entity_id
_entity_poly.type
_entity_poly.pdbx_seq_one_letter_code
_entity_poly.pdbx_strand_id
1 'polypeptide(L)'
;MGDAPNGASHREYARLLGREPDLQPVPGVAEWQLTATAWLQVVTDAAGAGRTAVRFGVDDIEDTAARLHSYGVRTGDPQVIADMVAVIDVSDPDGNEVSFVAELR
;
A
#
# COMPACT_ATOMS: atom_id res chain seq x y z
N MET A 1 -18.36 14.56 19.20
CA MET A 1 -18.12 13.43 18.29
C MET A 1 -16.72 13.65 17.76
N GLY A 2 -15.72 12.92 18.26
CA GLY A 2 -14.32 13.20 17.94
C GLY A 2 -14.00 12.78 16.51
N ASP A 3 -13.32 13.65 15.77
CA ASP A 3 -12.71 13.31 14.48
C ASP A 3 -11.73 12.16 14.70
N ALA A 4 -12.07 10.96 14.20
CA ALA A 4 -11.07 9.95 13.93
C ALA A 4 -10.12 10.50 12.84
N PRO A 5 -8.82 10.16 12.86
CA PRO A 5 -7.83 10.83 12.04
C PRO A 5 -7.91 10.33 10.59
N ASN A 6 -8.86 10.88 9.85
CA ASN A 6 -9.18 10.62 8.44
C ASN A 6 -8.03 10.90 7.43
N GLY A 7 -6.79 11.03 7.89
CA GLY A 7 -5.59 11.23 7.06
C GLY A 7 -4.43 10.30 7.43
N ALA A 8 -4.68 9.25 8.23
CA ALA A 8 -3.65 8.27 8.58
C ALA A 8 -3.18 7.47 7.37
N SER A 9 -4.12 6.99 6.54
CA SER A 9 -3.78 6.17 5.37
C SER A 9 -3.01 6.92 4.30
N HIS A 10 -3.32 8.18 4.00
CA HIS A 10 -2.53 8.93 3.01
C HIS A 10 -1.04 8.98 3.36
N ARG A 11 -0.72 9.20 4.64
CA ARG A 11 0.68 9.20 5.12
C ARG A 11 1.30 7.81 5.04
N GLU A 12 0.51 6.76 5.26
CA GLU A 12 1.02 5.40 5.14
C GLU A 12 1.29 5.01 3.70
N TYR A 13 0.40 5.35 2.76
CA TYR A 13 0.66 5.17 1.33
C TYR A 13 1.85 5.99 0.86
N ALA A 14 2.05 7.20 1.38
CA ALA A 14 3.25 7.98 1.09
C ALA A 14 4.54 7.30 1.58
N ARG A 15 4.52 6.70 2.78
CA ARG A 15 5.63 5.88 3.29
C ARG A 15 5.86 4.63 2.45
N LEU A 16 4.80 3.88 2.18
CA LEU A 16 4.81 2.63 1.43
C LEU A 16 5.36 2.83 0.02
N LEU A 17 4.97 3.91 -0.65
CA LEU A 17 5.45 4.27 -1.98
C LEU A 17 6.78 5.06 -1.95
N GLY A 18 7.24 5.46 -0.77
CA GLY A 18 8.46 6.26 -0.58
C GLY A 18 8.40 7.66 -1.19
N ARG A 19 7.18 8.19 -1.44
CA ARG A 19 6.95 9.50 -2.06
C ARG A 19 5.57 10.05 -1.74
N GLU A 20 5.47 11.38 -1.71
CA GLU A 20 4.19 12.08 -1.58
C GLU A 20 3.26 11.85 -2.80
N PRO A 21 1.94 12.10 -2.66
CA PRO A 21 0.99 12.01 -3.79
C PRO A 21 1.40 12.95 -4.93
N ASP A 22 1.17 12.53 -6.17
CA ASP A 22 1.35 13.38 -7.35
C ASP A 22 0.24 14.43 -7.46
N LEU A 23 -0.98 14.06 -7.06
CA LEU A 23 -2.15 14.92 -7.09
C LEU A 23 -2.98 14.80 -5.81
N GLN A 24 -3.54 15.93 -5.39
CA GLN A 24 -4.54 16.03 -4.33
C GLN A 24 -5.69 16.91 -4.85
N PRO A 25 -6.60 16.35 -5.67
CA PRO A 25 -7.58 17.15 -6.41
C PRO A 25 -8.60 17.83 -5.49
N VAL A 26 -8.97 17.16 -4.39
CA VAL A 26 -9.89 17.66 -3.37
C VAL A 26 -9.46 17.15 -1.98
N PRO A 27 -9.90 17.80 -0.87
CA PRO A 27 -9.64 17.30 0.47
C PRO A 27 -10.11 15.84 0.63
N GLY A 28 -9.26 15.01 1.23
CA GLY A 28 -9.56 13.59 1.43
C GLY A 28 -9.27 12.68 0.24
N VAL A 29 -8.70 13.20 -0.86
CA VAL A 29 -8.25 12.40 -2.01
C VAL A 29 -6.75 12.60 -2.24
N ALA A 30 -6.02 11.51 -2.40
CA ALA A 30 -4.61 11.48 -2.75
C ALA A 30 -4.37 10.49 -3.90
N GLU A 31 -3.59 10.89 -4.89
CA GLU A 31 -3.36 10.11 -6.11
C GLU A 31 -1.86 9.95 -6.41
N TRP A 32 -1.46 8.73 -6.78
CA TRP A 32 -0.11 8.38 -7.21
C TRP A 32 -0.14 7.73 -8.58
N GLN A 33 0.61 8.26 -9.54
CA GLN A 33 0.89 7.61 -10.80
C GLN A 33 1.97 6.54 -10.60
N LEU A 34 1.57 5.28 -10.67
CA LEU A 34 2.50 4.15 -10.45
C LEU A 34 3.26 3.79 -11.73
N THR A 35 2.59 3.94 -12.88
CA THR A 35 3.18 3.77 -14.22
C THR A 35 2.63 4.83 -15.16
N ALA A 36 3.13 4.90 -16.39
CA ALA A 36 2.59 5.79 -17.41
C ALA A 36 1.07 5.62 -17.65
N THR A 37 0.49 4.47 -17.30
CA THR A 37 -0.91 4.11 -17.58
C THR A 37 -1.72 3.72 -16.34
N ALA A 38 -1.14 3.72 -15.13
CA ALA A 38 -1.81 3.28 -13.91
C ALA A 38 -1.67 4.28 -12.78
N TRP A 39 -2.78 4.51 -12.08
CA TRP A 39 -2.88 5.39 -10.92
C TRP A 39 -3.47 4.63 -9.74
N LEU A 40 -2.96 4.92 -8.55
CA LEU A 40 -3.57 4.58 -7.27
C LEU A 40 -4.25 5.82 -6.72
N GLN A 41 -5.55 5.72 -6.42
CA GLN A 41 -6.28 6.75 -5.70
C GLN A 41 -6.63 6.21 -4.32
N VAL A 42 -6.30 6.97 -3.29
CA VAL A 42 -6.72 6.72 -1.92
C VAL A 42 -7.72 7.80 -1.53
N VAL A 43 -8.89 7.38 -1.08
CA VAL A 43 -9.99 8.25 -0.69
C VAL A 43 -10.32 8.01 0.77
N THR A 44 -10.47 9.11 1.51
CA THR A 44 -11.01 9.08 2.86
C THR A 44 -12.50 8.74 2.82
N ASP A 45 -12.84 7.51 3.20
CA ASP A 45 -14.22 7.04 3.34
C ASP A 45 -14.35 6.17 4.59
N ALA A 46 -14.98 6.71 5.64
CA ALA A 46 -15.15 6.01 6.91
C ALA A 46 -16.03 4.74 6.81
N ALA A 47 -16.93 4.66 5.81
CA ALA A 47 -17.80 3.50 5.64
C ALA A 47 -17.12 2.38 4.81
N GLY A 48 -16.16 2.76 3.97
CA GLY A 48 -15.36 1.86 3.13
C GLY A 48 -14.04 1.42 3.77
N ALA A 49 -13.52 2.16 4.75
CA ALA A 49 -12.29 1.85 5.46
C ALA A 49 -12.25 0.42 6.01
N GLY A 50 -11.11 -0.26 5.84
CA GLY A 50 -10.88 -1.63 6.30
C GLY A 50 -11.55 -2.71 5.44
N ARG A 51 -12.11 -2.35 4.28
CA ARG A 51 -12.86 -3.26 3.41
C ARG A 51 -12.35 -3.28 1.97
N THR A 52 -11.21 -2.67 1.72
CA THR A 52 -10.57 -2.67 0.40
C THR A 52 -9.30 -3.51 0.41
N ALA A 53 -8.92 -3.99 -0.78
CA ALA A 53 -7.68 -4.72 -1.00
C ALA A 53 -7.01 -4.18 -2.26
N VAL A 54 -5.69 -3.99 -2.23
CA VAL A 54 -4.87 -3.62 -3.39
C VAL A 54 -3.64 -4.50 -3.45
N ARG A 55 -3.23 -4.85 -4.67
CA ARG A 55 -2.04 -5.68 -4.91
C ARG A 55 -1.09 -5.00 -5.89
N PHE A 56 0.17 -4.89 -5.50
CA PHE A 56 1.25 -4.36 -6.30
C PHE A 56 2.15 -5.48 -6.79
N GLY A 57 2.37 -5.54 -8.10
CA GLY A 57 3.45 -6.36 -8.68
C GLY A 57 4.79 -5.67 -8.44
N VAL A 58 5.78 -6.42 -7.97
CA VAL A 58 7.15 -5.94 -7.72
C VAL A 58 8.16 -6.88 -8.37
N ASP A 59 9.34 -6.34 -8.68
CA ASP A 59 10.39 -7.13 -9.34
C ASP A 59 11.10 -8.08 -8.36
N ASP A 60 11.30 -7.66 -7.11
CA ASP A 60 11.98 -8.44 -6.07
C ASP A 60 11.26 -8.26 -4.71
N ILE A 61 10.90 -9.38 -4.09
CA ILE A 61 10.11 -9.39 -2.86
C ILE A 61 10.97 -9.09 -1.62
N GLU A 62 12.25 -9.49 -1.62
CA GLU A 62 13.17 -9.31 -0.50
C GLU A 62 13.60 -7.85 -0.41
N ASP A 63 13.92 -7.24 -1.55
CA ASP A 63 14.20 -5.81 -1.64
C ASP A 63 12.96 -4.99 -1.22
N THR A 64 11.76 -5.44 -1.61
CA THR A 64 10.51 -4.81 -1.18
C THR A 64 10.32 -4.92 0.33
N ALA A 65 10.55 -6.09 0.94
CA ALA A 65 10.49 -6.29 2.38
C ALA A 65 11.46 -5.34 3.12
N ALA A 66 12.72 -5.29 2.66
CA ALA A 66 13.74 -4.44 3.25
C ALA A 66 13.35 -2.95 3.18
N ARG A 67 12.78 -2.49 2.06
CA ARG A 67 12.29 -1.11 1.92
C ARG A 67 11.12 -0.82 2.86
N LEU A 68 10.14 -1.72 2.95
CA LEU A 68 9.00 -1.59 3.87
C LEU A 68 9.49 -1.47 5.32
N HIS A 69 10.44 -2.32 5.74
CA HIS A 69 11.04 -2.25 7.08
C HIS A 69 11.78 -0.93 7.30
N SER A 70 12.51 -0.43 6.30
CA SER A 70 13.21 0.86 6.39
C SER A 70 12.27 2.05 6.60
N TYR A 71 11.01 1.93 6.16
CA TYR A 71 9.95 2.93 6.39
C TYR A 71 9.14 2.69 7.67
N GLY A 72 9.50 1.67 8.45
CA GLY A 72 8.82 1.31 9.70
C GLY A 72 7.54 0.52 9.52
N VAL A 73 7.27 0.02 8.30
CA VAL A 73 6.13 -0.86 8.02
C VAL A 73 6.49 -2.26 8.51
N ARG A 74 5.63 -2.82 9.38
CA ARG A 74 5.79 -4.20 9.84
C ARG A 74 5.21 -5.15 8.80
N THR A 75 6.00 -6.13 8.39
CA THR A 75 5.56 -7.19 7.47
C THR A 75 5.79 -8.55 8.11
N GLY A 76 5.08 -9.58 7.63
CA GLY A 76 5.53 -10.96 7.79
C GLY A 76 6.70 -11.29 6.85
N ASP A 77 7.22 -12.50 6.97
CA ASP A 77 8.18 -13.04 6.01
C ASP A 77 7.49 -13.33 4.66
N PRO A 78 8.19 -13.13 3.53
CA PRO A 78 7.66 -13.48 2.22
C PRO A 78 7.15 -14.93 2.17
N GLN A 79 5.93 -15.11 1.69
CA GLN A 79 5.30 -16.41 1.52
C GLN A 79 5.44 -16.85 0.07
N VAL A 80 6.04 -18.02 -0.17
CA VAL A 80 6.08 -18.63 -1.51
C VAL A 80 4.81 -19.44 -1.74
N ILE A 81 4.09 -19.12 -2.83
CA ILE A 81 2.85 -19.78 -3.22
C ILE A 81 3.08 -20.54 -4.52
N ALA A 82 2.78 -21.84 -4.47
CA ALA A 82 2.83 -22.77 -5.61
C ALA A 82 4.18 -22.79 -6.36
N ASP A 83 5.28 -22.44 -5.68
CA ASP A 83 6.62 -22.27 -6.28
C ASP A 83 6.65 -21.28 -7.47
N MET A 84 5.65 -20.41 -7.57
CA MET A 84 5.46 -19.49 -8.70
C MET A 84 5.57 -18.03 -8.30
N VAL A 85 5.08 -17.66 -7.12
CA VAL A 85 5.08 -16.27 -6.66
C VAL A 85 5.50 -16.17 -5.21
N ALA A 86 6.17 -15.08 -4.86
CA ALA A 86 6.38 -14.69 -3.48
C ALA A 86 5.48 -13.50 -3.13
N VAL A 87 4.87 -13.55 -1.94
CA VAL A 87 3.86 -12.59 -1.50
C VAL A 87 4.21 -12.05 -0.12
N ILE A 88 4.03 -10.75 0.07
CA ILE A 88 4.00 -10.10 1.38
C ILE A 88 2.66 -9.39 1.51
N ASP A 89 1.93 -9.69 2.58
CA ASP A 89 0.70 -8.99 2.93
C ASP A 89 0.93 -8.06 4.11
N VAL A 90 0.39 -6.84 4.00
CA VAL A 90 0.36 -5.85 5.08
C VAL A 90 -1.05 -5.26 5.22
N SER A 91 -1.34 -4.71 6.39
CA SER A 91 -2.55 -3.92 6.60
C SER A 91 -2.19 -2.45 6.72
N ASP A 92 -2.92 -1.58 6.01
CA ASP A 92 -2.84 -0.15 6.26
C ASP A 92 -3.48 0.21 7.62
N PRO A 93 -3.32 1.45 8.14
CA PRO A 93 -3.82 1.82 9.46
C PRO A 93 -5.34 1.78 9.59
N ASP A 94 -6.06 1.84 8.48
CA ASP A 94 -7.51 1.73 8.43
C ASP A 94 -7.97 0.27 8.26
N GLY A 95 -7.03 -0.67 8.14
CA GLY A 95 -7.27 -2.11 8.06
C GLY A 95 -7.47 -2.64 6.64
N ASN A 96 -7.18 -1.86 5.59
CA ASN A 96 -7.23 -2.36 4.22
C ASN A 96 -6.06 -3.30 3.94
N GLU A 97 -6.28 -4.29 3.09
CA GLU A 97 -5.24 -5.24 2.68
C GLU A 97 -4.37 -4.65 1.57
N VAL A 98 -3.06 -4.71 1.76
CA VAL A 98 -2.09 -4.33 0.73
C VAL A 98 -1.12 -5.50 0.53
N SER A 99 -1.16 -6.11 -0.65
CA SER A 99 -0.25 -7.20 -1.02
C SER A 99 0.85 -6.72 -1.97
N PHE A 100 2.04 -7.25 -1.81
CA PHE A 100 3.13 -7.17 -2.78
C PHE A 100 3.42 -8.55 -3.34
N VAL A 101 3.55 -8.67 -4.66
CA VAL A 101 3.75 -9.97 -5.32
C VAL A 101 4.87 -9.89 -6.33
N ALA A 102 5.82 -10.81 -6.25
CA ALA A 102 6.86 -11.02 -7.24
C ALA A 102 6.71 -12.40 -7.88
N GLU A 103 6.93 -12.50 -9.19
CA GLU A 103 7.04 -13.78 -9.88
C GLU A 103 8.41 -14.41 -9.61
N LEU A 104 8.43 -15.69 -9.29
CA LEU A 104 9.65 -16.48 -9.15
C LEU A 104 10.09 -16.94 -10.55
N ARG A 105 11.35 -16.67 -10.88
CA ARG A 105 11.97 -17.03 -12.16
C ARG A 105 12.92 -18.20 -12.04
#